data_AF-A0A6P0SFJ2-F1
#
_entry.id   AF-A0A6P0SFJ2-F1
#
_cell.length_a   1.000
_cell.length_b   1.000
_cell.length_c   1.000
_cell.angle_alpha   90.00
_cell.angle_beta   90.00
_cell.angle_gamma   90.00
#
_symmetry.space_group_name_H-M   'P 1'
#
loop_
_entity.id
_entity.type
_entity.pdbx_description
1 polymer ?
#
loop_
_entity_poly.entity_id
_entity_poly.type
_entity_poly.pdbx_seq_one_letter_code
_entity_poly.pdbx_strand_id
1 'polypeptide(L)'
;MSDTALRLKNPSVTLYAFHLCQDLSQELEQLRPDADQLWQHCANLSEPLGIPDLKSLPEKIPSPPSQTGNTPLTYTAPLQLAGSPLTVQVYPVKIHDTYALDLTLSCENTIAASQFSHFNPQGCLLARNIQASLGQTLVLYGEPVGNPEEDRTLADACVDGFFQGTDQKPQFMASGQLFGSPIFAYDNGKEKPTDQCHVLVWLNRHPETLKLVEKTSLSFFHLLCCRSKILFAYDQARWCYRQTRALYSQLEEEVKGFKELATDGKTGITERAPGGEQNSQSPPKLGDLGGLTKTKRSPIDTSIQQRPETRLEQLKQKLTEMPSKTVDYAGYLRDMKDHKNAIATNDHNYDYWLNKIREHSLENDSIKFLEDFLNQRTKRFEKQIETDLNYLKPGQQLFDQMLGSIRGIVDIEQAECDRALEKALRDKEKADQAREKNLERWITLVGTGLGVSGISSQTDAKPVESIIDPKESLDCPSAGVTPCLTYSVVFVVVHVGVGVFAALIMDRFIKSVSK
;
A
#
# COMPACT_ATOMS: atom_id res chain seq x y z
N MET A 1 9.51 8.24 55.92
CA MET A 1 8.68 9.39 56.36
C MET A 1 7.24 9.05 56.05
N SER A 2 6.29 9.34 56.94
CA SER A 2 4.87 9.07 56.67
C SER A 2 4.37 10.05 55.61
N ASP A 3 3.54 9.56 54.68
CA ASP A 3 2.93 10.30 53.57
C ASP A 3 2.17 11.58 54.02
N THR A 4 1.77 11.64 55.29
CA THR A 4 1.17 12.83 55.94
C THR A 4 2.10 14.04 56.10
N ALA A 5 3.42 13.89 55.94
CA ALA A 5 4.37 15.00 56.07
C ALA A 5 4.59 15.78 54.76
N LEU A 6 4.36 15.14 53.61
CA LEU A 6 4.63 15.71 52.29
C LEU A 6 3.40 16.46 51.77
N ARG A 7 3.45 17.80 51.80
CA ARG A 7 2.29 18.65 51.54
C ARG A 7 2.60 19.78 50.59
N LEU A 8 1.58 20.19 49.82
CA LEU A 8 1.64 21.36 48.94
C LEU A 8 0.46 22.29 49.24
N LYS A 9 0.76 23.58 49.27
CA LYS A 9 -0.22 24.66 49.31
C LYS A 9 -0.52 25.12 47.89
N ASN A 10 -1.77 25.47 47.64
CA ASN A 10 -2.28 25.95 46.35
C ASN A 10 -1.91 25.04 45.16
N PRO A 11 -2.16 23.72 45.25
CA PRO A 11 -1.81 22.81 44.17
C PRO A 11 -2.68 23.05 42.92
N SER A 12 -2.08 22.81 41.75
CA SER A 12 -2.79 22.68 40.49
C SER A 12 -2.25 21.54 39.63
N VAL A 13 -3.12 21.03 38.76
CA VAL A 13 -2.79 20.12 37.67
C VAL A 13 -3.25 20.74 36.37
N THR A 14 -2.31 20.96 35.46
CA THR A 14 -2.61 21.43 34.10
C THR A 14 -2.37 20.33 33.09
N LEU A 15 -3.37 20.04 32.28
CA LEU A 15 -3.28 19.20 31.09
C LEU A 15 -3.11 20.10 29.87
N TYR A 16 -1.95 20.01 29.23
CA TYR A 16 -1.71 20.55 27.91
C TYR A 16 -1.91 19.46 26.86
N ALA A 17 -2.95 19.56 26.04
CA ALA A 17 -3.27 18.55 25.03
C ALA A 17 -3.34 19.17 23.63
N PHE A 18 -2.81 18.45 22.63
CA PHE A 18 -2.66 18.96 21.26
C PHE A 18 -3.25 17.96 20.26
N HIS A 19 -4.15 18.42 19.41
CA HIS A 19 -4.86 17.59 18.43
C HIS A 19 -4.78 18.21 17.04
N LEU A 20 -4.41 17.41 16.04
CA LEU A 20 -4.30 17.83 14.65
C LEU A 20 -5.71 18.13 14.13
N CYS A 21 -5.96 19.37 13.73
CA CYS A 21 -7.27 19.75 13.18
C CYS A 21 -7.24 19.91 11.67
N GLN A 22 -6.07 20.06 11.05
CA GLN A 22 -5.88 20.22 9.60
C GLN A 22 -4.65 19.44 9.16
N ASP A 23 -4.69 18.86 7.96
CA ASP A 23 -3.53 18.19 7.36
C ASP A 23 -3.33 18.59 5.89
N LEU A 24 -2.13 18.31 5.36
CA LEU A 24 -1.74 18.67 3.99
C LEU A 24 -2.50 17.90 2.90
N SER A 25 -3.20 16.82 3.24
CA SER A 25 -3.93 15.99 2.28
C SER A 25 -5.33 16.53 1.99
N GLN A 26 -5.81 17.44 2.83
CA GLN A 26 -7.12 18.07 2.70
C GLN A 26 -7.05 19.41 1.96
N GLU A 27 -8.20 19.88 1.46
CA GLU A 27 -8.29 21.22 0.88
C GLU A 27 -7.89 22.28 1.91
N LEU A 28 -7.34 23.40 1.43
CA LEU A 28 -6.95 24.51 2.29
C LEU A 28 -8.14 24.90 3.18
N GLU A 29 -7.90 25.03 4.48
CA GLU A 29 -8.91 25.38 5.51
C GLU A 29 -9.90 24.26 5.90
N GLN A 30 -9.93 23.13 5.21
CA GLN A 30 -10.77 22.00 5.59
C GLN A 30 -10.27 21.36 6.90
N LEU A 31 -11.20 21.09 7.82
CA LEU A 31 -10.90 20.41 9.07
C LEU A 31 -10.93 18.90 8.89
N ARG A 32 -10.12 18.20 9.68
CA ARG A 32 -10.17 16.74 9.78
C ARG A 32 -11.52 16.28 10.36
N PRO A 33 -12.05 15.11 9.94
CA PRO A 33 -13.30 14.58 10.49
C PRO A 33 -13.26 14.35 12.01
N ASP A 34 -12.06 14.14 12.57
CA ASP A 34 -11.82 13.94 14.00
C ASP A 34 -11.45 15.22 14.75
N ALA A 35 -11.38 16.39 14.10
CA ALA A 35 -10.85 17.62 14.70
C ALA A 35 -11.53 18.00 16.03
N ASP A 36 -12.85 17.85 16.13
CA ASP A 36 -13.62 18.22 17.33
C ASP A 36 -13.57 17.16 18.45
N GLN A 37 -12.92 16.00 18.23
CA GLN A 37 -12.84 14.92 19.23
C GLN A 37 -12.17 15.38 20.53
N LEU A 38 -11.18 16.27 20.46
CA LEU A 38 -10.52 16.82 21.65
C LEU A 38 -11.55 17.48 22.60
N TRP A 39 -12.49 18.24 22.04
CA TRP A 39 -13.53 18.92 22.82
C TRP A 39 -14.56 17.95 23.39
N GLN A 40 -14.93 16.93 22.61
CA GLN A 40 -15.83 15.86 23.08
C GLN A 40 -15.21 15.06 24.23
N HIS A 41 -13.93 14.67 24.12
CA HIS A 41 -13.24 13.96 25.19
C HIS A 41 -13.04 14.83 26.43
N CYS A 42 -12.80 16.13 26.26
CA CYS A 42 -12.78 17.07 27.38
C CYS A 42 -14.16 17.17 28.06
N ALA A 43 -15.26 17.15 27.29
CA ALA A 43 -16.62 17.14 27.83
C ALA A 43 -16.93 15.87 28.64
N ASN A 44 -16.34 14.72 28.25
CA ASN A 44 -16.46 13.45 28.97
C ASN A 44 -15.81 13.47 30.36
N LEU A 45 -14.94 14.45 30.66
CA LEU A 45 -14.41 14.66 32.01
C LEU A 45 -15.50 15.11 33.01
N SER A 46 -16.69 15.50 32.53
CA SER A 46 -17.84 15.86 33.36
C SER A 46 -18.21 14.77 34.37
N GLU A 47 -18.18 13.50 33.98
CA GLU A 47 -18.54 12.38 34.85
C GLU A 47 -17.46 12.10 35.93
N PRO A 48 -16.19 11.80 35.59
CA PRO A 48 -15.18 11.47 36.60
C PRO A 48 -14.84 12.65 37.53
N LEU A 49 -14.95 13.90 37.06
CA LEU A 49 -14.76 15.09 37.89
C LEU A 49 -16.04 15.53 38.64
N GLY A 50 -17.19 14.95 38.31
CA GLY A 50 -18.48 15.32 38.90
C GLY A 50 -18.95 16.74 38.53
N ILE A 51 -18.67 17.21 37.31
CA ILE A 51 -19.01 18.56 36.81
C ILE A 51 -20.00 18.44 35.63
N PRO A 52 -21.32 18.35 35.87
CA PRO A 52 -22.30 18.16 34.79
C PRO A 52 -22.25 19.24 33.71
N ASP A 53 -22.00 20.49 34.09
CA ASP A 53 -21.94 21.63 33.17
C ASP A 53 -20.81 21.53 32.14
N LEU A 54 -19.75 20.77 32.44
CA LEU A 54 -18.63 20.53 31.52
C LEU A 54 -19.07 19.75 30.28
N LYS A 55 -20.18 19.02 30.34
CA LYS A 55 -20.75 18.29 29.18
C LYS A 55 -21.15 19.21 28.03
N SER A 56 -21.52 20.46 28.35
CA SER A 56 -21.87 21.50 27.37
C SER A 56 -20.65 22.20 26.75
N LEU A 57 -19.42 21.79 27.10
CA LEU A 57 -18.19 22.44 26.62
C LEU A 57 -18.14 22.58 25.08
N PRO A 58 -18.42 21.54 24.26
CA PRO A 58 -18.30 21.65 22.81
C PRO A 58 -19.23 22.71 22.21
N GLU A 59 -20.39 22.97 22.83
CA GLU A 59 -21.35 23.99 22.39
C GLU A 59 -20.88 25.41 22.71
N LYS A 60 -19.98 25.55 23.69
CA LYS A 60 -19.42 26.85 24.14
C LYS A 60 -18.14 27.23 23.40
N ILE A 61 -17.53 26.29 22.68
CA ILE A 61 -16.32 26.52 21.90
C ILE A 61 -16.72 26.95 20.48
N PRO A 62 -16.25 28.11 19.98
CA PRO A 62 -16.41 28.48 18.58
C PRO A 62 -15.74 27.44 17.66
N SER A 63 -16.37 27.12 16.52
CA SER A 63 -15.79 26.22 15.51
C SER A 63 -15.45 27.00 14.23
N PRO A 64 -14.16 27.21 13.90
CA PRO A 64 -12.97 26.84 14.68
C PRO A 64 -12.71 27.79 15.87
N PRO A 65 -11.96 27.35 16.90
CA PRO A 65 -11.55 28.19 18.02
C PRO A 65 -10.71 29.39 17.54
N SER A 66 -10.75 30.49 18.30
CA SER A 66 -9.97 31.68 18.00
C SER A 66 -8.47 31.37 17.93
N GLN A 67 -7.77 32.05 17.02
CA GLN A 67 -6.30 32.05 16.98
C GLN A 67 -5.68 32.96 18.05
N THR A 68 -6.44 33.94 18.56
CA THR A 68 -5.99 34.91 19.57
C THR A 68 -6.41 34.54 20.99
N GLY A 69 -6.94 33.33 21.18
CA GLY A 69 -7.42 32.83 22.47
C GLY A 69 -8.81 33.31 22.84
N ASN A 70 -9.59 32.45 23.49
CA ASN A 70 -10.86 32.81 24.11
C ASN A 70 -10.66 33.09 25.61
N THR A 71 -11.57 33.82 26.25
CA THR A 71 -11.59 33.88 27.71
C THR A 71 -11.72 32.45 28.28
N PRO A 72 -10.92 32.05 29.27
CA PRO A 72 -11.02 30.72 29.88
C PRO A 72 -12.44 30.46 30.40
N LEU A 73 -12.98 29.27 30.10
CA LEU A 73 -14.24 28.80 30.66
C LEU A 73 -13.96 28.23 32.05
N THR A 74 -14.65 28.73 33.07
CA THR A 74 -14.46 28.31 34.46
C THR A 74 -15.63 27.48 34.96
N TYR A 75 -15.32 26.38 35.65
CA TYR A 75 -16.26 25.46 36.26
C TYR A 75 -15.82 25.17 37.70
N THR A 76 -16.76 24.82 38.57
CA THR A 76 -16.48 24.45 39.95
C THR A 76 -16.98 23.04 40.19
N ALA A 77 -16.10 22.15 40.66
CA ALA A 77 -16.50 20.80 41.02
C ALA A 77 -17.21 20.79 42.39
N PRO A 78 -18.22 19.93 42.58
CA PRO A 78 -18.80 19.66 43.89
C PRO A 78 -17.79 19.04 44.87
N LEU A 79 -16.78 18.34 44.33
CA LEU A 79 -15.70 17.75 45.11
C LEU A 79 -14.93 18.85 45.86
N GLN A 80 -14.78 18.66 47.17
CA GLN A 80 -13.95 19.52 48.00
C GLN A 80 -12.67 18.80 48.44
N LEU A 81 -11.54 19.49 48.27
CA LEU A 81 -10.23 19.07 48.71
C LEU A 81 -9.83 19.87 49.94
N ALA A 82 -9.69 19.18 51.07
CA ALA A 82 -9.40 19.80 52.37
C ALA A 82 -10.38 20.93 52.77
N GLY A 83 -11.62 20.90 52.25
CA GLY A 83 -12.64 21.92 52.50
C GLY A 83 -12.62 23.12 51.53
N SER A 84 -11.80 23.07 50.47
CA SER A 84 -11.85 24.03 49.36
C SER A 84 -12.41 23.38 48.10
N PRO A 85 -13.23 24.09 47.30
CA PRO A 85 -13.72 23.56 46.03
C PRO A 85 -12.56 23.36 45.04
N LEU A 86 -12.72 22.40 44.15
CA LEU A 86 -11.83 22.21 43.01
C LEU A 86 -12.33 23.09 41.84
N THR A 87 -11.51 24.05 41.41
CA THR A 87 -11.80 24.92 40.28
C THR A 87 -11.20 24.33 39.00
N VAL A 88 -11.97 24.30 37.92
CA VAL A 88 -11.53 23.80 36.61
C VAL A 88 -11.63 24.91 35.58
N GLN A 89 -10.50 25.27 34.97
CA GLN A 89 -10.41 26.25 33.90
C GLN A 89 -10.06 25.55 32.59
N VAL A 90 -10.77 25.91 31.53
CA VAL A 90 -10.61 25.35 30.19
C VAL A 90 -10.33 26.48 29.21
N TYR A 91 -9.15 26.45 28.60
CA TYR A 91 -8.71 27.41 27.60
C TYR A 91 -8.47 26.70 26.25
N PRO A 92 -9.44 26.77 25.32
CA PRO A 92 -9.31 26.24 23.97
C PRO A 92 -8.73 27.30 23.03
N VAL A 93 -7.81 26.89 22.16
CA VAL A 93 -7.21 27.77 21.15
C VAL A 93 -6.82 26.97 19.90
N LYS A 94 -6.83 27.64 18.73
CA LYS A 94 -6.28 27.09 17.49
C LYS A 94 -4.89 27.67 17.24
N ILE A 95 -3.87 26.82 17.23
CA ILE A 95 -2.48 27.16 16.86
C ILE A 95 -2.20 26.57 15.48
N HIS A 96 -2.38 27.38 14.43
CA HIS A 96 -2.25 26.95 13.03
C HIS A 96 -3.12 25.73 12.71
N ASP A 97 -2.52 24.60 12.40
CA ASP A 97 -3.12 23.30 12.07
C ASP A 97 -3.51 22.45 13.32
N THR A 98 -3.40 23.03 14.52
CA THR A 98 -3.55 22.30 15.79
C THR A 98 -4.59 22.95 16.68
N TYR A 99 -5.53 22.15 17.18
CA TYR A 99 -6.33 22.49 18.35
C TYR A 99 -5.53 22.19 19.61
N ALA A 100 -5.41 23.19 20.47
CA ALA A 100 -4.64 23.10 21.70
C ALA A 100 -5.53 23.43 22.90
N LEU A 101 -5.37 22.64 23.95
CA LEU A 101 -6.13 22.72 25.19
C LEU A 101 -5.17 22.98 26.35
N ASP A 102 -5.44 24.01 27.13
CA ASP A 102 -4.97 24.16 28.51
C ASP A 102 -6.17 23.91 29.43
N LEU A 103 -6.13 22.80 30.16
CA LEU A 103 -7.13 22.43 31.16
C LEU A 103 -6.48 22.39 32.53
N THR A 104 -6.80 23.37 33.37
CA THR A 104 -6.17 23.54 34.69
C THR A 104 -7.17 23.27 35.80
N LEU A 105 -6.87 22.29 36.65
CA LEU A 105 -7.56 21.99 37.90
C LEU A 105 -6.77 22.61 39.04
N SER A 106 -7.40 23.39 39.91
CA SER A 106 -6.72 24.08 41.02
C SER A 106 -7.52 24.01 42.33
N CYS A 107 -6.80 24.00 43.44
CA CYS A 107 -7.38 24.02 44.78
C CYS A 107 -6.65 25.02 45.67
N GLU A 108 -7.38 25.99 46.22
CA GLU A 108 -6.84 26.97 47.17
C GLU A 108 -6.82 26.40 48.60
N ASN A 109 -5.95 25.40 48.83
CA ASN A 109 -5.75 24.79 50.14
C ASN A 109 -4.39 24.11 50.25
N THR A 110 -4.07 23.57 51.43
CA THR A 110 -2.89 22.73 51.66
C THR A 110 -3.27 21.25 51.75
N ILE A 111 -2.87 20.45 50.78
CA ILE A 111 -3.18 19.02 50.68
C ILE A 111 -1.92 18.16 50.86
N ALA A 112 -2.10 16.88 51.19
CA ALA A 112 -1.03 15.89 51.14
C ALA A 112 -0.79 15.41 49.69
N ALA A 113 0.42 14.96 49.38
CA ALA A 113 0.79 14.50 48.04
C ALA A 113 -0.09 13.33 47.53
N SER A 114 -0.50 12.40 48.41
CA SER A 114 -1.45 11.33 48.04
C SER A 114 -2.84 11.81 47.64
N GLN A 115 -3.22 13.02 48.01
CA GLN A 115 -4.49 13.62 47.58
C GLN A 115 -4.47 14.09 46.12
N PHE A 116 -3.32 13.99 45.41
CA PHE A 116 -3.27 14.22 43.97
C PHE A 116 -4.14 13.23 43.17
N SER A 117 -4.49 12.08 43.75
CA SER A 117 -5.45 11.12 43.16
C SER A 117 -6.81 11.76 42.85
N HIS A 118 -7.21 12.79 43.58
CA HIS A 118 -8.46 13.53 43.36
C HIS A 118 -8.43 14.45 42.13
N PHE A 119 -7.25 14.81 41.62
CA PHE A 119 -7.13 15.56 40.36
C PHE A 119 -7.25 14.66 39.13
N ASN A 120 -7.11 13.35 39.32
CA ASN A 120 -7.12 12.36 38.24
C ASN A 120 -7.95 11.12 38.57
N PRO A 121 -9.22 11.29 38.99
CA PRO A 121 -10.08 10.17 39.32
C PRO A 121 -10.17 9.21 38.14
N GLN A 122 -9.96 7.91 38.41
CA GLN A 122 -9.98 6.85 37.40
C GLN A 122 -8.95 7.03 36.25
N GLY A 123 -7.94 7.90 36.44
CA GLY A 123 -6.98 8.23 35.41
C GLY A 123 -7.56 9.07 34.26
N CYS A 124 -8.63 9.84 34.48
CA CYS A 124 -9.37 10.55 33.43
C CYS A 124 -8.51 11.51 32.57
N LEU A 125 -7.41 12.06 33.11
CA LEU A 125 -6.50 12.96 32.39
C LEU A 125 -5.39 12.23 31.61
N LEU A 126 -5.35 10.89 31.61
CA LEU A 126 -4.34 10.11 30.90
C LEU A 126 -4.61 10.06 29.40
N ALA A 127 -3.54 9.89 28.61
CA ALA A 127 -3.58 9.99 27.14
C ALA A 127 -4.58 9.03 26.48
N ARG A 128 -4.81 7.85 27.08
CA ARG A 128 -5.81 6.87 26.62
C ARG A 128 -7.26 7.38 26.67
N ASN A 129 -7.54 8.34 27.55
CA ASN A 129 -8.87 8.91 27.79
C ASN A 129 -9.06 10.22 27.03
N ILE A 130 -8.02 11.06 26.95
CA ILE A 130 -8.07 12.34 26.21
C ILE A 130 -7.91 12.13 24.70
N GLN A 131 -7.05 11.18 24.30
CA GLN A 131 -6.79 10.80 22.90
C GLN A 131 -6.43 11.97 21.97
N ALA A 132 -5.68 12.95 22.49
CA ALA A 132 -5.13 14.03 21.67
C ALA A 132 -4.10 13.45 20.68
N SER A 133 -4.26 13.73 19.38
CA SER A 133 -3.48 13.05 18.33
C SER A 133 -1.99 13.40 18.34
N LEU A 134 -1.62 14.62 18.72
CA LEU A 134 -0.22 15.03 18.93
C LEU A 134 0.25 14.77 20.37
N GLY A 135 -0.58 14.16 21.21
CA GLY A 135 -0.28 13.83 22.59
C GLY A 135 -0.51 14.99 23.56
N GLN A 136 0.05 14.84 24.76
CA GLN A 136 -0.21 15.73 25.88
C GLN A 136 0.97 15.80 26.85
N THR A 137 0.99 16.83 27.69
CA THR A 137 1.89 16.98 28.84
C THR A 137 1.07 17.38 30.07
N LEU A 138 1.36 16.78 31.21
CA LEU A 138 0.77 17.15 32.50
C LEU A 138 1.77 17.98 33.30
N VAL A 139 1.29 19.03 33.96
CA VAL A 139 2.09 19.84 34.88
C VAL A 139 1.41 19.84 36.24
N LEU A 140 2.12 19.31 37.23
CA LEU A 140 1.73 19.34 38.65
C LEU A 140 2.47 20.50 39.28
N TYR A 141 1.75 21.45 39.85
CA TYR A 141 2.31 22.65 40.44
C TYR A 141 1.81 22.86 41.87
N GLY A 142 2.59 23.53 42.70
CA GLY A 142 2.17 23.96 44.03
C GLY A 142 3.32 24.51 44.86
N GLU A 143 2.99 25.16 45.98
CA GLU A 143 3.94 25.66 46.97
C GLU A 143 4.29 24.54 47.97
N PRO A 144 5.49 23.94 47.94
CA PRO A 144 5.85 22.88 48.87
C PRO A 144 5.92 23.37 50.33
N VAL A 145 5.38 22.59 51.25
CA VAL A 145 5.49 22.80 52.70
C VAL A 145 6.65 21.96 53.23
N GLY A 146 7.53 22.56 54.03
CA GLY A 146 8.70 21.86 54.59
C GLY A 146 10.01 22.29 53.94
N ASN A 147 11.04 21.45 54.03
CA ASN A 147 12.41 21.81 53.66
C ASN A 147 12.72 21.50 52.18
N PRO A 148 13.56 22.30 51.50
CA PRO A 148 13.93 22.03 50.10
C PRO A 148 14.63 20.69 49.85
N GLU A 149 15.28 20.11 50.87
CA GLU A 149 15.94 18.80 50.78
C GLU A 149 14.96 17.65 50.45
N GLU A 150 13.66 17.85 50.72
CA GLU A 150 12.61 16.86 50.49
C GLU A 150 11.91 17.05 49.14
N ASP A 151 12.25 18.08 48.34
CA ASP A 151 11.53 18.45 47.12
C ASP A 151 11.49 17.32 46.08
N ARG A 152 12.57 16.55 45.96
CA ARG A 152 12.62 15.38 45.08
C ARG A 152 11.63 14.29 45.53
N THR A 153 11.60 14.00 46.82
CA THR A 153 10.71 13.00 47.43
C THR A 153 9.26 13.47 47.37
N LEU A 154 9.01 14.77 47.58
CA LEU A 154 7.70 15.39 47.43
C LEU A 154 7.19 15.26 45.99
N ALA A 155 8.04 15.55 45.00
CA ALA A 155 7.67 15.39 43.59
C ALA A 155 7.32 13.95 43.23
N ASP A 156 8.10 12.98 43.72
CA ASP A 156 7.80 11.55 43.55
C ASP A 156 6.47 11.17 44.19
N ALA A 157 6.18 11.66 45.40
CA ALA A 157 4.92 11.42 46.08
C ALA A 157 3.71 12.04 45.35
N CYS A 158 3.87 13.22 44.73
CA CYS A 158 2.82 13.83 43.91
C CYS A 158 2.50 12.99 42.68
N VAL A 159 3.52 12.46 42.01
CA VAL A 159 3.34 11.53 40.88
C VAL A 159 2.68 10.24 41.38
N ASP A 160 3.12 9.69 42.50
CA ASP A 160 2.51 8.47 43.08
C ASP A 160 1.03 8.66 43.41
N GLY A 161 0.67 9.78 44.02
CA GLY A 161 -0.72 10.15 44.28
C GLY A 161 -1.52 10.32 42.99
N PHE A 162 -1.00 11.05 42.01
CA PHE A 162 -1.71 11.35 40.75
C PHE A 162 -1.96 10.10 39.90
N PHE A 163 -1.07 9.11 39.95
CA PHE A 163 -1.17 7.86 39.20
C PHE A 163 -1.71 6.69 40.03
N GLN A 164 -2.20 6.95 41.25
CA GLN A 164 -2.71 5.93 42.15
C GLN A 164 -3.81 5.09 41.46
N GLY A 165 -3.64 3.76 41.51
CA GLY A 165 -4.58 2.82 40.88
C GLY A 165 -4.39 2.67 39.35
N THR A 166 -3.25 3.11 38.80
CA THR A 166 -2.95 2.98 37.37
C THR A 166 -1.58 2.33 37.13
N ASP A 167 -1.48 1.50 36.08
CA ASP A 167 -0.22 0.90 35.65
C ASP A 167 0.59 1.80 34.69
N GLN A 168 0.14 3.03 34.46
CA GLN A 168 0.72 3.98 33.49
C GLN A 168 1.68 4.99 34.11
N LYS A 169 2.13 4.73 35.35
CA LYS A 169 3.02 5.62 36.10
C LYS A 169 4.32 5.90 35.32
N PRO A 170 4.70 7.17 35.11
CA PRO A 170 5.97 7.53 34.48
C PRO A 170 7.14 7.34 35.46
N GLN A 171 8.35 7.24 34.91
CA GLN A 171 9.59 7.18 35.67
C GLN A 171 10.25 8.54 35.71
N PHE A 172 11.03 8.78 36.75
CA PHE A 172 11.86 9.98 36.82
C PHE A 172 12.87 10.02 35.67
N MET A 173 12.98 11.19 35.05
CA MET A 173 13.93 11.45 33.97
C MET A 173 15.02 12.40 34.42
N ALA A 174 14.65 13.58 34.91
CA ALA A 174 15.61 14.66 35.15
C ALA A 174 15.09 15.70 36.14
N SER A 175 16.01 16.40 36.80
CA SER A 175 15.75 17.56 37.63
C SER A 175 16.27 18.84 36.96
N GLY A 176 15.62 19.95 37.25
CA GLY A 176 16.06 21.29 36.86
C GLY A 176 15.55 22.34 37.82
N GLN A 177 15.81 23.60 37.48
CA GLN A 177 15.32 24.77 38.18
C GLN A 177 14.83 25.79 37.15
N LEU A 178 13.62 26.32 37.36
CA LEU A 178 13.04 27.34 36.50
C LEU A 178 12.33 28.39 37.36
N PHE A 179 12.64 29.66 37.08
CA PHE A 179 12.20 30.84 37.82
C PHE A 179 12.49 30.76 39.32
N GLY A 180 13.65 30.20 39.67
CA GLY A 180 14.10 30.01 41.05
C GLY A 180 13.51 28.79 41.76
N SER A 181 12.62 28.04 41.09
CA SER A 181 11.87 26.94 41.68
C SER A 181 12.24 25.59 41.05
N PRO A 182 12.38 24.51 41.83
CA PRO A 182 12.74 23.20 41.30
C PRO A 182 11.62 22.64 40.41
N ILE A 183 12.03 22.05 39.29
CA ILE A 183 11.15 21.37 38.33
C ILE A 183 11.71 19.97 38.02
N PHE A 184 10.84 18.97 38.03
CA PHE A 184 11.22 17.56 37.82
C PHE A 184 10.44 16.99 36.64
N ALA A 185 11.15 16.36 35.72
CA ALA A 185 10.57 15.71 34.55
C ALA A 185 10.44 14.20 34.77
N TYR A 186 9.30 13.66 34.34
CA TYR A 186 8.98 12.24 34.33
C TYR A 186 8.46 11.84 32.96
N ASP A 187 8.86 10.67 32.46
CA ASP A 187 8.23 10.07 31.29
C ASP A 187 8.20 8.54 31.33
N ASN A 188 7.51 7.94 30.36
CA ASN A 188 7.49 6.47 30.19
C ASN A 188 8.34 5.99 28.99
N GLY A 189 9.22 6.85 28.46
CA GLY A 189 10.08 6.58 27.31
C GLY A 189 9.36 6.33 25.98
N LYS A 190 8.03 6.33 25.92
CA LYS A 190 7.29 6.06 24.68
C LYS A 190 7.39 7.25 23.73
N GLU A 191 7.57 6.95 22.45
CA GLU A 191 7.68 7.95 21.38
C GLU A 191 6.34 8.25 20.73
N LYS A 192 5.45 7.25 20.64
CA LYS A 192 4.11 7.42 20.07
C LYS A 192 3.28 8.38 20.95
N PRO A 193 2.76 9.49 20.42
CA PRO A 193 2.11 10.52 21.24
C PRO A 193 0.95 10.04 22.10
N THR A 194 0.11 9.14 21.60
CA THR A 194 -1.05 8.60 22.35
C THR A 194 -0.67 7.66 23.49
N ASP A 195 0.56 7.13 23.45
CA ASP A 195 1.08 6.19 24.43
C ASP A 195 2.06 6.87 25.39
N GLN A 196 2.49 8.10 25.07
CA GLN A 196 3.40 8.88 25.89
C GLN A 196 2.70 9.38 27.16
N CYS A 197 3.42 9.26 28.27
CA CYS A 197 3.13 9.97 29.50
C CYS A 197 4.30 10.89 29.77
N HIS A 198 4.09 12.20 29.74
CA HIS A 198 5.09 13.21 30.07
C HIS A 198 4.54 14.12 31.15
N VAL A 199 5.24 14.19 32.28
CA VAL A 199 4.80 14.91 33.47
C VAL A 199 5.93 15.81 33.95
N LEU A 200 5.58 17.06 34.25
CA LEU A 200 6.46 18.01 34.92
C LEU A 200 5.89 18.30 36.31
N VAL A 201 6.71 18.17 37.34
CA VAL A 201 6.35 18.60 38.70
C VAL A 201 7.15 19.85 39.02
N TRP A 202 6.47 20.98 39.18
CA TRP A 202 7.09 22.29 39.42
C TRP A 202 6.71 22.82 40.80
N LEU A 203 7.67 22.84 41.72
CA LEU A 203 7.44 23.19 43.11
C LEU A 203 7.85 24.64 43.38
N ASN A 204 6.89 25.51 43.66
CA ASN A 204 7.11 26.95 43.82
C ASN A 204 7.80 27.29 45.16
N ARG A 205 9.12 27.48 45.13
CA ARG A 205 9.96 27.88 46.27
C ARG A 205 10.36 29.35 46.25
N HIS A 206 10.14 30.06 45.14
CA HIS A 206 10.68 31.40 44.94
C HIS A 206 9.56 32.43 44.70
N PRO A 207 9.58 33.60 45.36
CA PRO A 207 8.47 34.57 45.30
C PRO A 207 8.17 35.10 43.90
N GLU A 208 9.17 35.16 43.01
CA GLU A 208 8.96 35.59 41.61
C GLU A 208 8.42 34.48 40.70
N THR A 209 8.42 33.21 41.11
CA THR A 209 8.05 32.09 40.20
C THR A 209 6.67 32.27 39.61
N LEU A 210 5.65 32.56 40.41
CA LEU A 210 4.27 32.70 39.93
C LEU A 210 4.15 33.79 38.85
N LYS A 211 4.72 34.97 39.12
CA LYS A 211 4.73 36.10 38.19
C LYS A 211 5.46 35.78 36.89
N LEU A 212 6.57 35.03 36.96
CA LEU A 212 7.34 34.64 35.77
C LEU A 212 6.65 33.52 34.98
N VAL A 213 5.97 32.58 35.65
CA VAL A 213 5.09 31.57 35.03
C VAL A 213 3.97 32.26 34.26
N GLU A 214 3.26 33.20 34.87
CA GLU A 214 2.17 33.95 34.21
C GLU A 214 2.69 34.70 32.98
N LYS A 215 3.83 35.40 33.12
CA LYS A 215 4.46 36.15 32.04
C LYS A 215 4.93 35.27 30.87
N THR A 216 5.30 34.02 31.13
CA THR A 216 5.83 33.09 30.11
C THR A 216 4.86 32.00 29.70
N SER A 217 3.64 31.98 30.25
CA SER A 217 2.60 30.98 29.99
C SER A 217 2.42 30.66 28.51
N LEU A 218 2.30 31.68 27.65
CA LEU A 218 2.21 31.52 26.20
C LEU A 218 3.45 30.84 25.62
N SER A 219 4.64 31.27 26.02
CA SER A 219 5.90 30.69 25.52
C SER A 219 6.04 29.23 25.94
N PHE A 220 5.67 28.90 27.18
CA PHE A 220 5.67 27.54 27.69
C PHE A 220 4.66 26.65 26.96
N PHE A 221 3.46 27.16 26.71
CA PHE A 221 2.42 26.44 25.99
C PHE A 221 2.82 26.14 24.54
N HIS A 222 3.40 27.11 23.84
CA HIS A 222 3.92 26.90 22.48
C HIS A 222 5.14 25.97 22.45
N LEU A 223 6.04 26.04 23.45
CA LEU A 223 7.16 25.10 23.59
C LEU A 223 6.66 23.65 23.65
N LEU A 224 5.63 23.39 24.47
CA LEU A 224 5.03 22.06 24.61
C LEU A 224 4.31 21.63 23.31
N CYS A 225 3.65 22.56 22.61
CA CYS A 225 3.04 22.29 21.30
C CYS A 225 4.12 21.84 20.29
N CYS A 226 5.25 22.54 20.20
CA CYS A 226 6.37 22.18 19.33
C CYS A 226 6.93 20.80 19.68
N ARG A 227 7.11 20.49 20.98
CA ARG A 227 7.53 19.16 21.46
C ARG A 227 6.59 18.06 20.96
N SER A 228 5.29 18.27 21.11
CA SER A 228 4.25 17.33 20.68
C SER A 228 4.23 17.14 19.15
N LYS A 229 4.37 18.22 18.38
CA LYS A 229 4.49 18.15 16.91
C LYS A 229 5.73 17.37 16.45
N ILE A 230 6.88 17.56 17.09
CA ILE A 230 8.12 16.82 16.78
C ILE A 230 7.91 15.31 16.98
N LEU A 231 7.33 14.93 18.13
CA LEU A 231 7.08 13.52 18.44
C LEU A 231 6.06 12.88 17.49
N PHE A 232 4.98 13.60 17.19
CA PHE A 232 3.98 13.15 16.23
C PHE A 232 4.58 12.95 14.83
N ALA A 233 5.30 13.94 14.32
CA ALA A 233 5.95 13.84 13.01
C ALA A 233 6.95 12.69 12.96
N TYR A 234 7.70 12.45 14.05
CA TYR A 234 8.60 11.30 14.12
C TYR A 234 7.84 9.97 14.09
N ASP A 235 6.79 9.80 14.89
CA ASP A 235 5.96 8.58 14.88
C ASP A 235 5.36 8.30 13.50
N GLN A 236 4.86 9.33 12.81
CA GLN A 236 4.35 9.22 11.44
C GLN A 236 5.46 8.84 10.44
N ALA A 237 6.66 9.42 10.55
CA ALA A 237 7.81 9.02 9.74
C ALA A 237 8.21 7.56 9.98
N ARG A 238 8.16 7.08 11.24
CA ARG A 238 8.39 5.66 11.58
C ARG A 238 7.32 4.76 10.99
N TRP A 239 6.07 5.20 10.97
CA TRP A 239 4.98 4.46 10.33
C TRP A 239 5.20 4.36 8.81
N CYS A 240 5.48 5.48 8.13
CA CYS A 240 5.77 5.50 6.70
C CYS A 240 6.94 4.57 6.37
N TYR A 241 8.04 4.64 7.13
CA TYR A 241 9.18 3.73 6.97
C TYR A 241 8.79 2.25 6.99
N ARG A 242 7.91 1.83 7.92
CA ARG A 242 7.44 0.44 8.00
C ARG A 242 6.64 0.06 6.75
N GLN A 243 5.79 0.95 6.26
CA GLN A 243 5.01 0.73 5.02
C GLN A 243 5.94 0.63 3.81
N THR A 244 6.86 1.58 3.64
CA THR A 244 7.85 1.58 2.56
C THR A 244 8.69 0.31 2.57
N ARG A 245 9.14 -0.16 3.75
CA ARG A 245 9.92 -1.40 3.86
C ARG A 245 9.12 -2.66 3.51
N ALA A 246 7.84 -2.70 3.90
CA ALA A 246 6.96 -3.80 3.51
C ALA A 246 6.77 -3.84 1.99
N LEU A 247 6.49 -2.68 1.37
CA LEU A 247 6.37 -2.56 -0.09
C LEU A 247 7.69 -2.88 -0.80
N TYR A 248 8.83 -2.44 -0.26
CA TYR A 248 10.15 -2.79 -0.81
C TYR A 248 10.31 -4.30 -0.93
N SER A 249 9.99 -5.02 0.14
CA SER A 249 10.15 -6.48 0.20
C SER A 249 9.26 -7.17 -0.82
N GLN A 250 7.99 -6.74 -0.94
CA GLN A 250 7.06 -7.26 -1.94
C GLN A 250 7.54 -6.98 -3.37
N LEU A 251 7.97 -5.75 -3.65
CA LEU A 251 8.44 -5.37 -4.98
C LEU A 251 9.74 -6.11 -5.35
N GLU A 252 10.62 -6.39 -4.39
CA GLU A 252 11.82 -7.20 -4.63
C GLU A 252 11.48 -8.67 -4.96
N GLU A 253 10.45 -9.25 -4.35
CA GLU A 253 9.94 -10.57 -4.73
C GLU A 253 9.38 -10.57 -6.16
N GLU A 254 8.64 -9.52 -6.54
CA GLU A 254 8.17 -9.34 -7.92
C GLU A 254 9.35 -9.26 -8.92
N VAL A 255 10.44 -8.59 -8.54
CA VAL A 255 11.67 -8.51 -9.35
C VAL A 255 12.28 -9.90 -9.57
N LYS A 256 12.32 -10.73 -8.53
CA LYS A 256 12.85 -12.10 -8.65
C LYS A 256 11.99 -12.94 -9.58
N GLY A 257 10.66 -12.91 -9.39
CA GLY A 257 9.73 -13.60 -10.27
C GLY A 257 9.80 -13.12 -11.73
N PHE A 258 10.02 -11.83 -11.97
CA PHE A 258 10.23 -11.31 -13.32
C PHE A 258 11.52 -11.84 -13.96
N LYS A 259 12.64 -11.87 -13.22
CA LYS A 259 13.91 -12.38 -13.75
C LYS A 259 13.78 -13.84 -14.18
N GLU A 260 13.09 -14.65 -13.40
CA GLU A 260 12.81 -16.06 -13.71
C GLU A 260 11.96 -16.18 -14.99
N LEU A 261 10.88 -15.40 -15.11
CA LEU A 261 10.05 -15.35 -16.31
C LEU A 261 10.83 -14.88 -17.55
N ALA A 262 11.76 -13.94 -17.40
CA ALA A 262 12.58 -13.44 -18.50
C ALA A 262 13.63 -14.47 -18.97
N THR A 263 14.15 -15.30 -18.07
CA THR A 263 15.10 -16.37 -18.43
C THR A 263 14.46 -17.52 -19.20
N ASP A 264 13.24 -17.92 -18.86
CA ASP A 264 12.55 -19.03 -19.53
C ASP A 264 12.19 -18.71 -21.00
N GLY A 265 12.00 -17.43 -21.33
CA GLY A 265 11.74 -16.99 -22.71
C GLY A 265 12.93 -17.14 -23.67
N LYS A 266 14.18 -17.11 -23.17
CA LYS A 266 15.38 -17.19 -24.03
C LYS A 266 15.70 -18.60 -24.52
N THR A 267 15.24 -19.63 -23.82
CA THR A 267 15.47 -21.04 -24.21
C THR A 267 14.55 -21.55 -25.33
N GLY A 268 13.55 -20.77 -25.75
CA GLY A 268 12.63 -21.13 -26.85
C GLY A 268 13.08 -20.72 -28.25
N ILE A 269 14.15 -19.93 -28.38
CA ILE A 269 14.65 -19.40 -29.67
C ILE A 269 16.05 -19.98 -29.94
N THR A 270 16.14 -21.28 -30.18
CA THR A 270 17.26 -21.84 -30.95
C THR A 270 16.76 -22.18 -32.34
N GLU A 271 17.19 -21.38 -33.32
CA GLU A 271 17.10 -21.70 -34.75
C GLU A 271 17.68 -23.09 -34.99
N ARG A 272 16.82 -24.03 -35.40
CA ARG A 272 17.26 -25.32 -35.92
C ARG A 272 17.55 -25.15 -37.41
N ALA A 273 18.77 -24.73 -37.74
CA ALA A 273 19.29 -24.81 -39.10
C ALA A 273 19.48 -26.31 -39.48
N PRO A 274 19.15 -26.72 -40.72
CA PRO A 274 19.34 -28.10 -41.15
C PRO A 274 20.76 -28.29 -41.69
N GLY A 275 21.49 -29.28 -41.17
CA GLY A 275 22.77 -29.63 -41.79
C GLY A 275 23.53 -30.75 -41.09
N GLY A 276 23.70 -31.86 -41.80
CA GLY A 276 24.97 -32.60 -41.83
C GLY A 276 25.07 -33.84 -40.97
N GLU A 277 24.69 -34.99 -41.54
CA GLU A 277 25.28 -36.28 -41.20
C GLU A 277 26.80 -36.23 -41.38
N GLN A 278 27.58 -36.63 -40.38
CA GLN A 278 28.85 -37.33 -40.61
C GLN A 278 29.07 -38.43 -39.56
N ASN A 279 29.11 -39.65 -40.10
CA ASN A 279 29.59 -40.87 -39.49
C ASN A 279 31.03 -40.74 -38.99
N SER A 280 31.32 -41.34 -37.84
CA SER A 280 32.61 -42.01 -37.59
C SER A 280 32.41 -43.16 -36.60
N GLN A 281 32.60 -44.37 -37.10
CA GLN A 281 32.62 -45.64 -36.37
C GLN A 281 33.95 -45.85 -35.66
N SER A 282 33.92 -46.57 -34.52
CA SER A 282 34.74 -47.78 -34.19
C SER A 282 34.57 -48.13 -32.68
N PRO A 283 34.79 -49.38 -32.21
CA PRO A 283 33.99 -50.59 -32.38
C PRO A 283 33.57 -51.22 -31.01
N PRO A 284 32.81 -52.33 -30.95
CA PRO A 284 32.04 -52.74 -29.78
C PRO A 284 32.83 -53.64 -28.82
N LYS A 285 32.45 -53.64 -27.53
CA LYS A 285 32.79 -54.74 -26.61
C LYS A 285 31.61 -55.71 -26.50
N LEU A 286 31.93 -56.97 -26.76
CA LEU A 286 31.06 -58.14 -26.77
C LEU A 286 30.98 -58.75 -25.37
N GLY A 287 29.77 -59.07 -24.92
CA GLY A 287 29.51 -59.92 -23.75
C GLY A 287 28.33 -59.40 -22.92
N ASP A 288 27.10 -59.82 -23.22
CA ASP A 288 26.54 -61.02 -22.61
C ASP A 288 25.14 -61.31 -23.19
N LEU A 289 24.89 -62.58 -23.50
CA LEU A 289 23.64 -63.09 -24.06
C LEU A 289 22.77 -63.61 -22.92
N GLY A 290 21.64 -62.96 -22.65
CA GLY A 290 20.64 -63.55 -21.77
C GLY A 290 19.44 -62.64 -21.51
N GLY A 291 18.29 -62.98 -22.10
CA GLY A 291 16.99 -62.58 -21.57
C GLY A 291 16.10 -61.80 -22.55
N LEU A 292 15.43 -62.53 -23.44
CA LEU A 292 14.11 -62.12 -23.92
C LEU A 292 13.18 -61.97 -22.70
N THR A 293 12.64 -60.76 -22.45
CA THR A 293 11.23 -60.56 -22.07
C THR A 293 10.86 -59.08 -21.90
N LYS A 294 9.73 -58.73 -22.52
CA LYS A 294 8.79 -57.62 -22.21
C LYS A 294 9.20 -56.19 -22.60
N THR A 295 8.61 -55.78 -23.72
CA THR A 295 8.22 -54.41 -24.07
C THR A 295 7.70 -53.61 -22.87
N LYS A 296 8.41 -52.53 -22.51
CA LYS A 296 7.93 -51.49 -21.60
C LYS A 296 8.04 -50.13 -22.31
N ARG A 297 6.89 -49.47 -22.48
CA ARG A 297 6.74 -48.13 -23.05
C ARG A 297 7.65 -47.13 -22.33
N SER A 298 8.25 -46.24 -23.12
CA SER A 298 8.98 -45.05 -22.68
C SER A 298 8.16 -44.19 -21.72
N PRO A 299 8.73 -43.65 -20.64
CA PRO A 299 8.18 -42.50 -19.94
C PRO A 299 8.49 -41.23 -20.73
N ILE A 300 7.41 -40.52 -21.07
CA ILE A 300 7.41 -39.17 -21.62
C ILE A 300 8.08 -38.24 -20.60
N ASP A 301 9.16 -37.59 -21.03
CA ASP A 301 9.82 -36.52 -20.30
C ASP A 301 8.83 -35.36 -20.13
N THR A 302 8.46 -35.08 -18.88
CA THR A 302 7.42 -34.10 -18.53
C THR A 302 8.09 -32.80 -18.11
N SER A 303 8.74 -32.11 -19.04
CA SER A 303 9.12 -30.70 -18.86
C SER A 303 8.07 -29.83 -19.58
N ILE A 304 7.06 -29.40 -18.85
CA ILE A 304 6.07 -28.42 -19.33
C ILE A 304 6.82 -27.08 -19.47
N GLN A 305 7.37 -26.80 -20.64
CA GLN A 305 7.75 -25.45 -21.04
C GLN A 305 6.46 -24.61 -21.07
N GLN A 306 6.40 -23.54 -20.27
CA GLN A 306 5.24 -22.65 -20.22
C GLN A 306 4.91 -22.10 -21.62
N ARG A 307 3.64 -22.15 -22.02
CA ARG A 307 3.19 -21.59 -23.30
C ARG A 307 3.44 -20.08 -23.34
N PRO A 308 3.89 -19.49 -24.47
CA PRO A 308 4.13 -18.06 -24.61
C PRO A 308 2.95 -17.18 -24.17
N GLU A 309 1.72 -17.59 -24.50
CA GLU A 309 0.49 -16.89 -24.10
C GLU A 309 0.32 -16.81 -22.57
N THR A 310 0.70 -17.85 -21.82
CA THR A 310 0.55 -17.89 -20.37
C THR A 310 1.55 -16.96 -19.67
N ARG A 311 2.75 -16.80 -20.26
CA ARG A 311 3.79 -15.88 -19.77
C ARG A 311 3.43 -14.42 -20.06
N LEU A 312 2.96 -14.11 -21.26
CA LEU A 312 2.53 -12.75 -21.62
C LEU A 312 1.39 -12.27 -20.70
N GLU A 313 0.41 -13.13 -20.41
CA GLU A 313 -0.68 -12.78 -19.48
C GLU A 313 -0.18 -12.58 -18.04
N GLN A 314 0.79 -13.35 -17.56
CA GLN A 314 1.43 -13.09 -16.26
C GLN A 314 2.18 -11.75 -16.22
N LEU A 315 2.85 -11.36 -17.31
CA LEU A 315 3.50 -10.04 -17.40
C LEU A 315 2.49 -8.89 -17.43
N LYS A 316 1.36 -9.05 -18.15
CA LYS A 316 0.25 -8.07 -18.14
C LYS A 316 -0.40 -7.93 -16.76
N GLN A 317 -0.61 -9.04 -16.06
CA GLN A 317 -1.08 -9.05 -14.67
C GLN A 317 -0.14 -8.23 -13.78
N LYS A 318 1.18 -8.49 -13.85
CA LYS A 318 2.19 -7.74 -13.09
C LYS A 318 2.17 -6.24 -13.45
N LEU A 319 2.03 -5.87 -14.72
CA LEU A 319 1.88 -4.47 -15.15
C LEU A 319 0.64 -3.77 -14.60
N THR A 320 -0.38 -4.53 -14.18
CA THR A 320 -1.59 -3.97 -13.59
C THR A 320 -1.43 -3.70 -12.09
N GLU A 321 -0.73 -4.58 -11.36
CA GLU A 321 -0.61 -4.51 -9.90
C GLU A 321 0.58 -3.68 -9.41
N MET A 322 1.72 -3.76 -10.10
CA MET A 322 2.97 -3.12 -9.68
C MET A 322 2.95 -1.59 -9.68
N PRO A 323 2.28 -0.88 -10.62
CA PRO A 323 2.25 0.57 -10.61
C PRO A 323 1.66 1.15 -9.32
N SER A 324 0.57 0.58 -8.80
CA SER A 324 -0.04 1.05 -7.53
C SER A 324 0.97 0.95 -6.38
N LYS A 325 1.61 -0.22 -6.22
CA LYS A 325 2.62 -0.44 -5.17
C LYS A 325 3.80 0.53 -5.29
N THR A 326 4.22 0.86 -6.52
CA THR A 326 5.34 1.78 -6.77
C THR A 326 4.95 3.24 -6.49
N VAL A 327 3.72 3.63 -6.80
CA VAL A 327 3.16 4.94 -6.44
C VAL A 327 3.05 5.07 -4.92
N ASP A 328 2.51 4.07 -4.23
CA ASP A 328 2.42 4.05 -2.77
C ASP A 328 3.81 4.11 -2.12
N TYR A 329 4.76 3.36 -2.67
CA TYR A 329 6.16 3.38 -2.24
C TYR A 329 6.77 4.78 -2.32
N ALA A 330 6.60 5.46 -3.46
CA ALA A 330 7.05 6.84 -3.66
C ALA A 330 6.32 7.83 -2.74
N GLY A 331 5.02 7.62 -2.53
CA GLY A 331 4.19 8.40 -1.60
C GLY A 331 4.75 8.37 -0.18
N TYR A 332 4.99 7.18 0.37
CA TYR A 332 5.56 7.06 1.72
C TYR A 332 6.98 7.64 1.83
N LEU A 333 7.81 7.54 0.78
CA LEU A 333 9.12 8.20 0.77
C LEU A 333 9.02 9.73 0.81
N ARG A 334 8.06 10.30 0.08
CA ARG A 334 7.75 11.73 0.14
C ARG A 334 7.26 12.10 1.53
N ASP A 335 6.30 11.36 2.09
CA ASP A 335 5.70 11.68 3.39
C ASP A 335 6.74 11.58 4.53
N MET A 336 7.66 10.60 4.48
CA MET A 336 8.82 10.56 5.39
C MET A 336 9.67 11.84 5.32
N LYS A 337 9.89 12.38 4.10
CA LYS A 337 10.65 13.61 3.92
C LYS A 337 9.87 14.82 4.44
N ASP A 338 8.57 14.87 4.24
CA ASP A 338 7.70 15.93 4.75
C ASP A 338 7.66 15.93 6.28
N HIS A 339 7.56 14.76 6.92
CA HIS A 339 7.67 14.65 8.37
C HIS A 339 9.04 15.06 8.90
N LYS A 340 10.13 14.76 8.18
CA LYS A 340 11.46 15.27 8.53
C LYS A 340 11.49 16.81 8.50
N ASN A 341 10.87 17.43 7.48
CA ASN A 341 10.78 18.88 7.38
C ASN A 341 9.91 19.47 8.51
N ALA A 342 8.80 18.82 8.87
CA ALA A 342 7.96 19.21 9.99
C ALA A 342 8.70 19.18 11.32
N ILE A 343 9.58 18.18 11.54
CA ILE A 343 10.48 18.13 12.69
C ILE A 343 11.42 19.34 12.67
N ALA A 344 12.10 19.61 11.55
CA ALA A 344 13.03 20.74 11.45
C ALA A 344 12.37 22.11 11.69
N THR A 345 11.15 22.32 11.20
CA THR A 345 10.38 23.55 11.47
C THR A 345 10.05 23.68 12.95
N ASN A 346 9.60 22.59 13.59
CA ASN A 346 9.27 22.63 15.00
C ASN A 346 10.49 22.63 15.92
N ASP A 347 11.64 22.12 15.47
CA ASP A 347 12.94 22.26 16.13
C ASP A 347 13.32 23.74 16.25
N HIS A 348 13.21 24.49 15.15
CA HIS A 348 13.44 25.94 15.16
C HIS A 348 12.44 26.70 16.06
N ASN A 349 11.15 26.37 15.96
CA ASN A 349 10.13 27.01 16.80
C ASN A 349 10.31 26.67 18.28
N TYR A 350 10.70 25.43 18.60
CA TYR A 350 11.00 25.00 19.96
C TYR A 350 12.16 25.81 20.54
N ASP A 351 13.26 25.97 19.79
CA ASP A 351 14.39 26.80 20.21
C ASP A 351 13.98 28.27 20.46
N TYR A 352 13.16 28.84 19.57
CA TYR A 352 12.63 30.19 19.75
C TYR A 352 11.85 30.34 21.06
N TRP A 353 10.90 29.45 21.33
CA TRP A 353 10.08 29.50 22.55
C TRP A 353 10.88 29.17 23.81
N LEU A 354 11.86 28.28 23.72
CA LEU A 354 12.80 27.99 24.80
C LEU A 354 13.61 29.24 25.17
N ASN A 355 14.10 29.98 24.17
CA ASN A 355 14.84 31.22 24.38
C ASN A 355 13.94 32.31 24.99
N LYS A 356 12.66 32.39 24.61
CA LYS A 356 11.69 33.30 25.23
C LYS A 356 11.47 33.03 26.72
N ILE A 357 11.51 31.76 27.14
CA ILE A 357 11.47 31.38 28.55
C ILE A 357 12.78 31.77 29.25
N ARG A 358 13.93 31.50 28.61
CA ARG A 358 15.27 31.83 29.15
C ARG A 358 15.51 33.33 29.34
N GLU A 359 14.91 34.19 28.53
CA GLU A 359 14.95 35.66 28.71
C GLU A 359 14.43 36.10 30.10
N HIS A 360 13.72 35.22 30.81
CA HIS A 360 13.16 35.46 32.14
C HIS A 360 13.73 34.51 33.21
N SER A 361 14.71 33.67 32.87
CA SER A 361 15.40 32.81 33.82
C SER A 361 16.19 33.60 34.86
N LEU A 362 16.24 33.07 36.08
CA LEU A 362 17.08 33.55 37.17
C LEU A 362 18.49 32.92 37.10
N GLU A 363 19.44 33.49 37.84
CA GLU A 363 20.88 33.13 37.75
C GLU A 363 21.18 31.63 37.90
N ASN A 364 20.45 30.93 38.78
CA ASN A 364 20.66 29.51 39.06
C ASN A 364 19.72 28.58 38.27
N ASP A 365 18.87 29.12 37.40
CA ASP A 365 17.95 28.31 36.63
C ASP A 365 18.71 27.39 35.65
N SER A 366 18.26 26.16 35.58
CA SER A 366 18.77 25.18 34.63
C SER A 366 17.64 24.27 34.17
N ILE A 367 17.31 24.36 32.88
CA ILE A 367 16.28 23.56 32.23
C ILE A 367 16.89 22.59 31.22
N LYS A 368 18.09 22.07 31.51
CA LYS A 368 18.88 21.20 30.60
C LYS A 368 18.07 20.08 29.96
N PHE A 369 17.12 19.48 30.66
CA PHE A 369 16.29 18.41 30.09
C PHE A 369 15.40 18.88 28.92
N LEU A 370 14.94 20.14 28.94
CA LEU A 370 14.23 20.77 27.80
C LEU A 370 15.22 21.04 26.65
N GLU A 371 16.44 21.44 26.98
CA GLU A 371 17.51 21.67 25.99
C GLU A 371 17.96 20.36 25.33
N ASP A 372 18.09 19.29 26.11
CA ASP A 372 18.51 17.96 25.65
C ASP A 372 17.47 17.32 24.73
N PHE A 373 16.18 17.62 24.93
CA PHE A 373 15.15 17.24 23.98
C PHE A 373 15.47 17.78 22.58
N LEU A 374 15.79 19.07 22.47
CA LEU A 374 16.18 19.72 21.22
C LEU A 374 17.54 19.22 20.71
N ASN A 375 18.58 19.34 21.54
CA ASN A 375 19.97 19.16 21.16
C ASN A 375 20.36 17.70 20.91
N GLN A 376 19.66 16.75 21.52
CA GLN A 376 19.98 15.33 21.41
C GLN A 376 18.85 14.54 20.77
N ARG A 377 17.63 14.60 21.34
CA ARG A 377 16.53 13.72 20.93
C ARG A 377 16.03 14.08 19.54
N THR A 378 15.75 15.35 19.27
CA THR A 378 15.29 15.83 17.95
C THR A 378 16.34 15.57 16.86
N LYS A 379 17.62 15.86 17.12
CA LYS A 379 18.71 15.56 16.17
C LYS A 379 18.84 14.08 15.85
N ARG A 380 18.64 13.20 16.83
CA ARG A 380 18.59 11.75 16.60
C ARG A 380 17.43 11.37 15.67
N PHE A 381 16.25 11.95 15.85
CA PHE A 381 15.09 11.70 15.00
C PHE A 381 15.34 12.08 13.55
N GLU A 382 15.85 13.30 13.30
CA GLU A 382 16.17 13.77 11.96
C GLU A 382 17.20 12.87 11.27
N LYS A 383 18.26 12.48 12.00
CA LYS A 383 19.30 11.59 11.49
C LYS A 383 18.77 10.20 11.15
N GLN A 384 17.88 9.66 12.00
CA GLN A 384 17.26 8.36 11.75
C GLN A 384 16.40 8.38 10.48
N ILE A 385 15.54 9.39 10.32
CA ILE A 385 14.69 9.51 9.12
C ILE A 385 15.56 9.70 7.86
N GLU A 386 16.60 10.52 7.92
CA GLU A 386 17.52 10.71 6.79
C GLU A 386 18.23 9.40 6.41
N THR A 387 18.66 8.63 7.40
CA THR A 387 19.28 7.32 7.19
C THR A 387 18.31 6.37 6.48
N ASP A 388 17.07 6.30 6.95
CA ASP A 388 16.05 5.43 6.36
C ASP A 388 15.71 5.83 4.92
N LEU A 389 15.58 7.14 4.65
CA LEU A 389 15.40 7.67 3.31
C LEU A 389 16.56 7.29 2.39
N ASN A 390 17.80 7.37 2.87
CA ASN A 390 18.98 7.02 2.08
C ASN A 390 19.05 5.53 1.72
N TYR A 391 18.55 4.66 2.60
CA TYR A 391 18.45 3.22 2.31
C TYR A 391 17.34 2.90 1.30
N LEU A 392 16.20 3.57 1.38
CA LEU A 392 15.01 3.20 0.62
C LEU A 392 14.87 3.93 -0.72
N LYS A 393 15.39 5.16 -0.85
CA LYS A 393 15.32 5.93 -2.12
C LYS A 393 15.89 5.18 -3.34
N PRO A 394 17.04 4.48 -3.26
CA PRO A 394 17.55 3.72 -4.40
C PRO A 394 16.58 2.65 -4.93
N GLY A 395 15.74 2.09 -4.04
CA GLY A 395 14.70 1.12 -4.41
C GLY A 395 13.69 1.67 -5.42
N GLN A 396 13.34 2.96 -5.32
CA GLN A 396 12.39 3.59 -6.22
C GLN A 396 12.87 3.51 -7.68
N GLN A 397 14.13 3.89 -7.92
CA GLN A 397 14.73 3.85 -9.26
C GLN A 397 14.79 2.43 -9.81
N LEU A 398 15.10 1.45 -8.96
CA LEU A 398 15.14 0.04 -9.35
C LEU A 398 13.74 -0.44 -9.81
N PHE A 399 12.69 -0.10 -9.06
CA PHE A 399 11.33 -0.51 -9.40
C PHE A 399 10.82 0.21 -10.66
N ASP A 400 11.14 1.49 -10.84
CA ASP A 400 10.83 2.23 -12.07
C ASP A 400 11.50 1.62 -13.32
N GLN A 401 12.79 1.28 -13.22
CA GLN A 401 13.52 0.62 -14.30
C GLN A 401 12.94 -0.75 -14.64
N MET A 402 12.52 -1.50 -13.62
CA MET A 402 11.88 -2.79 -13.85
C MET A 402 10.51 -2.64 -14.51
N LEU A 403 9.66 -1.71 -14.07
CA LEU A 403 8.38 -1.43 -14.73
C LEU A 403 8.59 -1.08 -16.20
N GLY A 404 9.59 -0.26 -16.51
CA GLY A 404 9.99 0.04 -17.89
C GLY A 404 10.43 -1.20 -18.67
N SER A 405 11.15 -2.12 -18.02
CA SER A 405 11.60 -3.38 -18.63
C SER A 405 10.44 -4.34 -18.90
N ILE A 406 9.52 -4.52 -17.94
CA ILE A 406 8.31 -5.35 -18.12
C ILE A 406 7.47 -4.80 -19.27
N ARG A 407 7.26 -3.48 -19.29
CA ARG A 407 6.52 -2.80 -20.36
C ARG A 407 7.18 -3.04 -21.73
N GLY A 408 8.50 -2.88 -21.82
CA GLY A 408 9.25 -3.16 -23.03
C GLY A 408 9.11 -4.61 -23.52
N ILE A 409 9.14 -5.60 -22.62
CA ILE A 409 8.93 -7.01 -22.98
C ILE A 409 7.50 -7.25 -23.47
N VAL A 410 6.49 -6.73 -22.76
CA VAL A 410 5.09 -6.88 -23.16
C VAL A 410 4.82 -6.23 -24.52
N ASP A 411 5.38 -5.05 -24.76
CA ASP A 411 5.25 -4.35 -26.05
C ASP A 411 5.89 -5.17 -27.19
N ILE A 412 7.05 -5.78 -26.96
CA ILE A 412 7.72 -6.65 -27.94
C ILE A 412 6.90 -7.91 -28.21
N GLU A 413 6.49 -8.63 -27.16
CA GLU A 413 5.77 -9.90 -27.30
C GLU A 413 4.37 -9.70 -27.92
N GLN A 414 3.68 -8.61 -27.60
CA GLN A 414 2.42 -8.26 -28.22
C GLN A 414 2.62 -7.94 -29.71
N ALA A 415 3.66 -7.17 -30.08
CA ALA A 415 3.96 -6.88 -31.48
C ALA A 415 4.33 -8.13 -32.30
N GLU A 416 5.03 -9.09 -31.70
CA GLU A 416 5.32 -10.39 -32.33
C GLU A 416 4.06 -11.24 -32.52
N CYS A 417 3.20 -11.29 -31.50
CA CYS A 417 1.92 -12.01 -31.56
C CYS A 417 1.00 -11.42 -32.64
N ASP A 418 0.89 -10.09 -32.72
CA ASP A 418 0.09 -9.39 -33.73
C ASP A 418 0.62 -9.66 -35.15
N ARG A 419 1.94 -9.65 -35.35
CA ARG A 419 2.58 -10.01 -36.63
C ARG A 419 2.34 -11.47 -37.01
N ALA A 420 2.43 -12.39 -36.05
CA ALA A 420 2.17 -13.81 -36.27
C ALA A 420 0.71 -14.06 -36.65
N LEU A 421 -0.23 -13.39 -35.98
CA LEU A 421 -1.65 -13.44 -36.30
C LEU A 421 -1.93 -12.88 -37.70
N GLU A 422 -1.35 -11.73 -38.05
CA GLU A 422 -1.51 -11.12 -39.37
C GLU A 422 -0.97 -12.02 -40.48
N LYS A 423 0.18 -12.69 -40.24
CA LYS A 423 0.73 -13.68 -41.17
C LYS A 423 -0.18 -14.91 -41.30
N ALA A 424 -0.70 -15.44 -40.20
CA ALA A 424 -1.60 -16.59 -40.21
C ALA A 424 -2.92 -16.27 -40.95
N LEU A 425 -3.46 -15.06 -40.78
CA LEU A 425 -4.63 -14.58 -41.53
C LEU A 425 -4.32 -14.47 -43.03
N ARG A 426 -3.18 -13.89 -43.41
CA ARG A 426 -2.75 -13.80 -44.81
C ARG A 426 -2.54 -15.18 -45.44
N ASP A 427 -1.95 -16.12 -44.73
CA ASP A 427 -1.71 -17.48 -45.24
C ASP A 427 -3.03 -18.25 -45.39
N LYS A 428 -3.97 -18.06 -44.46
CA LYS A 428 -5.34 -18.61 -44.56
C LYS A 428 -6.09 -18.02 -45.74
N GLU A 429 -6.05 -16.71 -45.93
CA GLU A 429 -6.68 -16.05 -47.08
C GLU A 429 -6.11 -16.54 -48.41
N LYS A 430 -4.78 -16.69 -48.51
CA LYS A 430 -4.13 -17.29 -49.70
C LYS A 430 -4.56 -18.74 -49.93
N ALA A 431 -4.69 -19.54 -48.86
CA ALA A 431 -5.15 -20.91 -48.97
C ALA A 431 -6.61 -21.00 -49.43
N ASP A 432 -7.48 -20.11 -48.92
CA ASP A 432 -8.88 -20.00 -49.33
C ASP A 432 -8.99 -19.56 -50.80
N GLN A 433 -8.22 -18.56 -51.22
CA GLN A 433 -8.12 -18.14 -52.63
C GLN A 433 -7.59 -19.24 -53.55
N ALA A 434 -6.59 -20.02 -53.11
CA ALA A 434 -6.07 -21.14 -53.88
C ALA A 434 -7.09 -22.28 -54.02
N ARG A 435 -7.87 -22.54 -52.95
CA ARG A 435 -8.97 -23.49 -52.97
C ARG A 435 -10.10 -23.02 -53.90
N GLU A 436 -10.42 -21.73 -53.88
CA GLU A 436 -11.41 -21.13 -54.78
C GLU A 436 -10.97 -21.25 -56.24
N LYS A 437 -9.73 -20.89 -56.59
CA LYS A 437 -9.18 -21.07 -57.95
C LYS A 437 -9.16 -22.54 -58.39
N ASN A 438 -8.85 -23.47 -57.48
CA ASN A 438 -8.90 -24.89 -57.77
C ASN A 438 -10.34 -25.38 -58.00
N LEU A 439 -11.30 -24.85 -57.24
CA LEU A 439 -12.72 -25.12 -57.42
C LEU A 439 -13.22 -24.56 -58.77
N GLU A 440 -12.86 -23.33 -59.13
CA GLU A 440 -13.16 -22.75 -60.44
C GLU A 440 -12.60 -23.61 -61.57
N ARG A 441 -11.32 -24.01 -61.50
CA ARG A 441 -10.70 -24.92 -62.49
C ARG A 441 -11.44 -26.24 -62.60
N TRP A 442 -11.86 -26.82 -61.47
CA TRP A 442 -12.64 -28.07 -61.46
C TRP A 442 -14.02 -27.89 -62.11
N ILE A 443 -14.73 -26.79 -61.79
CA ILE A 443 -16.03 -26.47 -62.39
C ILE A 443 -15.87 -26.25 -63.90
N THR A 444 -14.85 -25.51 -64.35
CA THR A 444 -14.55 -25.35 -65.77
C THR A 444 -14.20 -26.68 -66.44
N LEU A 445 -13.36 -27.52 -65.82
CA LEU A 445 -12.99 -28.83 -66.37
C LEU A 445 -14.21 -29.75 -66.54
N VAL A 446 -15.06 -29.86 -65.52
CA VAL A 446 -16.29 -30.66 -65.57
C VAL A 446 -17.30 -30.06 -66.57
N GLY A 447 -17.47 -28.74 -66.59
CA GLY A 447 -18.32 -28.05 -67.55
C GLY A 447 -17.86 -28.24 -69.00
N THR A 448 -16.54 -28.23 -69.26
CA THR A 448 -15.97 -28.47 -70.59
C THR A 448 -16.08 -29.94 -70.98
N GLY A 449 -15.83 -30.88 -70.06
CA GLY A 449 -15.98 -32.32 -70.29
C GLY A 449 -17.44 -32.73 -70.57
N LEU A 450 -18.40 -32.16 -69.85
CA LEU A 450 -19.83 -32.37 -70.11
C LEU A 450 -20.25 -31.75 -71.46
N GLY A 451 -19.77 -30.54 -71.79
CA GLY A 451 -20.04 -29.90 -73.08
C GLY A 451 -19.51 -30.68 -74.28
N VAL A 452 -18.31 -31.26 -74.18
CA VAL A 452 -17.73 -32.13 -75.23
C VAL A 452 -18.46 -33.48 -75.29
N SER A 453 -18.89 -34.04 -74.16
CA SER A 453 -19.70 -35.28 -74.17
C SER A 453 -21.09 -35.06 -74.79
N GLY A 454 -21.68 -33.88 -74.60
CA GLY A 454 -22.97 -33.52 -75.20
C GLY A 454 -22.91 -33.40 -76.73
N ILE A 455 -21.75 -33.00 -77.28
CA ILE A 455 -21.50 -32.96 -78.74
C ILE A 455 -21.15 -34.37 -79.26
N SER A 456 -20.39 -35.16 -78.50
CA SER A 456 -20.04 -36.54 -78.89
C SER A 456 -21.23 -37.51 -78.83
N SER A 457 -22.20 -37.28 -77.94
CA SER A 457 -23.43 -38.10 -77.88
C SER A 457 -24.46 -37.75 -78.95
N GLN A 458 -24.18 -36.75 -79.81
CA GLN A 458 -25.05 -36.40 -80.94
C GLN A 458 -24.54 -36.92 -82.30
N THR A 459 -23.52 -37.77 -82.32
CA THR A 459 -23.29 -38.65 -83.47
C THR A 459 -24.00 -39.98 -83.22
N ASP A 460 -25.18 -40.08 -83.84
CA ASP A 460 -26.12 -41.20 -83.99
C ASP A 460 -27.00 -41.60 -82.79
N ALA A 461 -28.07 -40.83 -82.58
CA ALA A 461 -29.32 -41.28 -81.96
C ALA A 461 -30.44 -41.14 -83.02
N LYS A 462 -30.94 -42.20 -83.67
CA LYS A 462 -32.08 -43.09 -83.32
C LYS A 462 -32.82 -43.46 -84.64
N PRO A 463 -33.73 -44.47 -84.75
CA PRO A 463 -34.57 -44.97 -83.65
C PRO A 463 -34.75 -46.49 -83.52
N VAL A 464 -34.98 -46.88 -82.26
CA VAL A 464 -35.70 -48.08 -81.85
C VAL A 464 -37.18 -47.85 -82.15
N GLU A 465 -37.64 -48.37 -83.28
CA GLU A 465 -39.05 -48.60 -83.63
C GLU A 465 -39.14 -49.88 -84.47
N SER A 466 -39.31 -51.06 -83.84
CA SER A 466 -39.87 -52.27 -84.52
C SER A 466 -40.08 -53.50 -83.61
N ILE A 467 -40.49 -53.33 -82.35
CA ILE A 467 -40.98 -54.45 -81.52
C ILE A 467 -42.20 -53.92 -80.73
N ILE A 468 -43.37 -53.73 -81.33
CA ILE A 468 -44.43 -54.71 -81.66
C ILE A 468 -44.75 -55.65 -80.48
N ASP A 469 -45.89 -55.38 -79.85
CA ASP A 469 -46.74 -56.27 -79.04
C ASP A 469 -47.83 -56.88 -79.98
N PRO A 470 -48.59 -57.98 -79.72
CA PRO A 470 -48.52 -59.08 -78.75
C PRO A 470 -48.64 -60.52 -79.37
N LYS A 471 -48.47 -61.55 -78.52
CA LYS A 471 -48.85 -62.98 -78.62
C LYS A 471 -47.80 -64.03 -79.05
N GLU A 472 -47.79 -65.06 -78.19
CA GLU A 472 -47.21 -66.40 -78.26
C GLU A 472 -45.75 -66.62 -77.87
N SER A 473 -45.55 -67.77 -77.22
CA SER A 473 -44.70 -67.99 -76.06
C SER A 473 -43.43 -68.79 -76.37
N LEU A 474 -42.40 -68.51 -75.55
CA LEU A 474 -41.35 -69.42 -75.05
C LEU A 474 -40.60 -70.29 -76.07
N ASP A 475 -39.35 -69.94 -76.37
CA ASP A 475 -38.21 -70.50 -75.63
C ASP A 475 -36.88 -69.85 -76.05
N CYS A 476 -36.03 -69.58 -75.05
CA CYS A 476 -34.69 -69.00 -75.21
C CYS A 476 -33.66 -70.06 -75.64
N PRO A 477 -32.69 -69.75 -76.52
CA PRO A 477 -31.41 -70.44 -76.53
C PRO A 477 -30.38 -69.71 -75.66
N SER A 478 -29.64 -70.52 -74.92
CA SER A 478 -28.63 -70.17 -73.93
C SER A 478 -27.42 -69.40 -74.50
N ALA A 479 -27.39 -68.09 -74.29
CA ALA A 479 -26.18 -67.31 -74.05
C ALA A 479 -26.57 -66.13 -73.14
N GLY A 480 -26.09 -66.14 -71.89
CA GLY A 480 -26.62 -65.34 -70.78
C GLY A 480 -26.53 -63.82 -70.97
N VAL A 481 -27.25 -63.09 -70.11
CA VAL A 481 -27.51 -61.63 -70.02
C VAL A 481 -26.23 -60.75 -69.87
N THR A 482 -25.05 -61.30 -70.11
CA THR A 482 -23.74 -60.66 -69.91
C THR A 482 -23.27 -59.73 -71.05
N PRO A 483 -23.59 -59.94 -72.36
CA PRO A 483 -23.05 -59.09 -73.44
C PRO A 483 -23.63 -57.68 -73.55
N CYS A 484 -24.93 -57.49 -73.23
CA CYS A 484 -25.59 -56.18 -73.42
C CYS A 484 -25.19 -55.14 -72.36
N LEU A 485 -24.96 -55.56 -71.11
CA LEU A 485 -24.46 -54.65 -70.07
C LEU A 485 -22.99 -54.31 -70.29
N THR A 486 -22.16 -55.25 -70.78
CA THR A 486 -20.77 -54.94 -71.13
C THR A 486 -20.66 -53.96 -72.29
N TYR A 487 -21.56 -53.99 -73.28
CA TYR A 487 -21.50 -53.08 -74.43
C TYR A 487 -21.81 -51.63 -74.03
N SER A 488 -22.85 -51.40 -73.21
CA SER A 488 -23.20 -50.05 -72.73
C SER A 488 -22.17 -49.49 -71.75
N VAL A 489 -21.59 -50.34 -70.88
CA VAL A 489 -20.53 -49.89 -69.96
C VAL A 489 -19.24 -49.59 -70.73
N VAL A 490 -18.84 -50.43 -71.69
CA VAL A 490 -17.65 -50.16 -72.53
C VAL A 490 -17.84 -48.90 -73.37
N PHE A 491 -19.02 -48.65 -73.93
CA PHE A 491 -19.28 -47.45 -74.73
C PHE A 491 -19.21 -46.16 -73.90
N VAL A 492 -19.77 -46.17 -72.68
CA VAL A 492 -19.66 -45.06 -71.73
C VAL A 492 -18.22 -44.87 -71.25
N VAL A 493 -17.50 -45.96 -70.94
CA VAL A 493 -16.10 -45.90 -70.50
C VAL A 493 -15.18 -45.41 -71.62
N VAL A 494 -15.42 -45.78 -72.88
CA VAL A 494 -14.65 -45.29 -74.04
C VAL A 494 -14.89 -43.79 -74.26
N HIS A 495 -16.14 -43.31 -74.20
CA HIS A 495 -16.43 -41.89 -74.38
C HIS A 495 -15.93 -41.02 -73.22
N VAL A 496 -16.05 -41.50 -71.98
CA VAL A 496 -15.44 -40.86 -70.81
C VAL A 496 -13.91 -40.88 -70.93
N GLY A 497 -13.32 -41.98 -71.41
CA GLY A 497 -11.89 -42.11 -71.64
C GLY A 497 -11.35 -41.14 -72.69
N VAL A 498 -12.04 -40.99 -73.82
CA VAL A 498 -11.69 -40.02 -74.88
C VAL A 498 -11.85 -38.58 -74.37
N GLY A 499 -12.89 -38.29 -73.59
CA GLY A 499 -13.08 -36.98 -72.95
C GLY A 499 -11.95 -36.62 -71.99
N VAL A 500 -11.52 -37.58 -71.14
CA VAL A 500 -10.37 -37.41 -70.24
C VAL A 500 -9.06 -37.21 -71.03
N PHE A 501 -8.87 -37.94 -72.14
CA PHE A 501 -7.67 -37.83 -72.97
C PHE A 501 -7.59 -36.47 -73.69
N ALA A 502 -8.70 -35.98 -74.24
CA ALA A 502 -8.78 -34.66 -74.86
C ALA A 502 -8.56 -33.53 -73.85
N ALA A 503 -9.13 -33.66 -72.64
CA ALA A 503 -8.93 -32.70 -71.55
C ALA A 503 -7.45 -32.64 -71.10
N LEU A 504 -6.74 -33.77 -71.05
CA LEU A 504 -5.31 -33.83 -70.72
C LEU A 504 -4.42 -33.19 -71.80
N ILE A 505 -4.80 -33.31 -73.08
CA ILE A 505 -4.10 -32.63 -74.18
C ILE A 505 -4.32 -31.12 -74.11
N MET A 506 -5.54 -30.66 -73.85
CA MET A 506 -5.88 -29.25 -73.66
C MET A 506 -5.20 -28.62 -72.43
N ASP A 507 -5.15 -29.31 -71.29
CA ASP A 507 -4.43 -28.84 -70.08
C ASP A 507 -2.92 -28.65 -70.35
N ARG A 508 -2.31 -29.56 -71.14
CA ARG A 508 -0.92 -29.41 -71.60
C ARG A 508 -0.75 -28.21 -72.54
N PHE A 509 -1.71 -27.95 -73.42
CA PHE A 509 -1.67 -26.81 -74.34
C PHE A 509 -1.82 -25.48 -73.58
N ILE A 510 -2.77 -25.39 -72.63
CA ILE A 510 -2.99 -24.18 -71.81
C ILE A 510 -1.78 -23.88 -70.92
N LYS A 511 -1.16 -24.90 -70.32
CA LYS A 511 0.10 -24.75 -69.55
C LYS A 511 1.29 -24.31 -70.42
N SER A 512 1.28 -24.61 -71.72
CA SER A 512 2.31 -24.16 -72.67
C SER A 512 2.13 -22.70 -73.11
N VAL A 513 0.93 -22.13 -72.99
CA VAL A 513 0.60 -20.76 -73.43
C VAL A 513 0.60 -19.76 -72.26
N SER A 514 0.42 -20.24 -71.02
CA SER A 514 0.35 -19.41 -69.80
C SER A 514 1.69 -19.28 -69.03
N LYS A 515 2.83 -19.25 -69.72
CA LYS A 515 4.13 -19.01 -69.10
C LYS A 515 4.52 -17.53 -69.12
#